data_AF-A0A382WEN8-F1
#
_entry.id   AF-A0A382WEN8-F1
#
_cell.length_a   1.000
_cell.length_b   1.000
_cell.length_c   1.000
_cell.angle_alpha   90.00
_cell.angle_beta   90.00
_cell.angle_gamma   90.00
#
_symmetry.space_group_name_H-M   'P 1'
#
loop_
_entity.id
_entity.type
_entity.pdbx_description
1 polymer ?
#
loop_
_entity_poly.entity_id
_entity_poly.type
_entity_poly.pdbx_seq_one_letter_code
_entity_poly.pdbx_strand_id
1 'polypeptide(L)'
;VFSVNAQDTLYLSHNKMLQMTLSQNLQIQSNELKFKLAKASFYKSIGKTLPTLGIGMKGYELSGFTQSTTGEFVDVNKNNEWSGKSFRLSWDLSELLFNSVAEKQGVKAAFYNKEVTNIDEKIKVFSNYYRFIA
;
A
#
# COMPACT_ATOMS: atom_id res chain seq x y z
N VAL A 1 -7.80 -34.00 22.31
CA VAL A 1 -8.09 -34.03 23.76
C VAL A 1 -6.77 -33.79 24.46
N PHE A 2 -6.61 -32.65 25.13
CA PHE A 2 -5.39 -32.37 25.89
C PHE A 2 -5.60 -32.92 27.31
N SER A 3 -4.91 -34.02 27.61
CA SER A 3 -4.78 -34.52 28.98
C SER A 3 -3.86 -33.56 29.72
N VAL A 4 -4.35 -32.94 30.79
CA VAL A 4 -3.56 -32.10 31.69
C VAL A 4 -3.61 -32.79 33.05
N ASN A 5 -2.49 -33.32 33.51
CA ASN A 5 -2.38 -33.91 34.84
C ASN A 5 -2.09 -32.80 35.86
N ALA A 6 -2.61 -32.90 37.08
CA ALA A 6 -2.35 -31.94 38.15
C ALA A 6 -0.86 -31.82 38.56
N GLN A 7 -0.03 -32.77 38.11
CA GLN A 7 1.43 -32.82 38.32
C GLN A 7 2.21 -32.19 37.14
N ASP A 8 1.53 -31.84 36.05
CA ASP A 8 2.14 -31.13 34.92
C ASP A 8 2.35 -29.68 35.35
N THR A 9 3.61 -29.32 35.64
CA THR A 9 4.12 -27.97 35.86
C THR A 9 3.27 -26.91 35.14
N LEU A 10 2.75 -25.90 35.87
CA LEU A 10 1.94 -24.77 35.37
C LEU A 10 1.88 -24.70 33.84
N TYR A 11 0.75 -25.14 33.25
CA TYR A 11 0.51 -25.18 31.80
C TYR A 11 0.91 -23.87 31.09
N LEU A 12 0.83 -22.75 31.81
CA LEU A 12 1.34 -21.44 31.44
C LEU A 12 2.64 -21.12 32.21
N SER A 13 3.78 -21.49 31.64
CA SER A 13 5.09 -20.99 32.07
C SER A 13 5.41 -19.63 31.42
N HIS A 14 6.30 -18.86 32.03
CA HIS A 14 6.80 -17.59 31.47
C HIS A 14 7.27 -17.75 30.00
N ASN A 15 8.05 -18.81 29.72
CA ASN A 15 8.55 -19.08 28.37
C ASN A 15 7.42 -19.40 27.37
N LYS A 16 6.40 -20.15 27.82
CA LYS A 16 5.23 -20.44 27.00
C LYS A 16 4.44 -19.17 26.69
N MET A 17 4.27 -18.30 27.69
CA MET A 17 3.63 -16.99 27.53
C MET A 17 4.41 -16.08 26.57
N LEU A 18 5.73 -16.07 26.61
CA LEU A 18 6.56 -15.29 25.70
C LEU A 18 6.40 -15.75 24.25
N GLN A 19 6.41 -17.06 24.00
CA GLN A 19 6.17 -17.62 22.66
C GLN A 19 4.75 -17.30 22.14
N MET A 20 3.73 -17.47 22.99
CA MET A 20 2.34 -17.17 22.62
C MET A 20 2.13 -15.67 22.38
N THR A 21 2.78 -14.81 23.16
CA THR A 21 2.73 -13.36 22.95
C THR A 21 3.31 -12.96 21.60
N LEU A 22 4.43 -13.55 21.18
CA LEU A 22 5.04 -13.23 19.89
C LEU A 22 4.25 -13.79 18.69
N SER A 23 3.71 -15.01 18.83
CA SER A 23 3.10 -15.73 17.70
C SER A 23 1.59 -15.59 17.59
N GLN A 24 0.87 -15.34 18.69
CA GLN A 24 -0.60 -15.38 18.76
C GLN A 24 -1.25 -14.07 19.22
N ASN A 25 -0.47 -13.07 19.67
CA ASN A 25 -1.04 -11.79 20.05
C ASN A 25 -1.52 -11.03 18.78
N LEU A 26 -2.84 -10.91 18.64
CA LEU A 26 -3.47 -10.25 17.50
C LEU A 26 -3.10 -8.77 17.38
N GLN A 27 -2.83 -8.08 18.49
CA GLN A 27 -2.39 -6.67 18.45
C GLN A 27 -0.98 -6.56 17.87
N ILE A 28 -0.05 -7.42 18.29
CA ILE A 28 1.31 -7.46 17.73
C ILE A 28 1.26 -7.78 16.23
N GLN A 29 0.45 -8.75 15.82
CA GLN A 29 0.26 -9.06 14.40
C GLN A 29 -0.37 -7.88 13.63
N SER A 30 -1.36 -7.21 14.22
CA SER A 30 -1.99 -6.01 13.64
C SER A 30 -0.99 -4.88 13.45
N ASN A 31 -0.12 -4.64 14.43
CA ASN A 31 0.93 -3.64 14.35
C ASN A 31 1.93 -3.94 13.23
N GLU A 32 2.31 -5.21 13.05
CA GLU A 32 3.13 -5.64 11.91
C GLU A 32 2.44 -5.42 10.57
N LEU A 33 1.15 -5.73 10.46
CA LEU A 33 0.37 -5.51 9.25
C LEU A 33 0.26 -4.02 8.92
N LYS A 34 0.02 -3.16 9.92
CA LYS A 34 0.00 -1.69 9.75
C LYS A 34 1.33 -1.17 9.24
N PHE A 35 2.45 -1.67 9.77
CA PHE A 35 3.78 -1.31 9.26
C PHE A 35 4.02 -1.79 7.82
N LYS A 36 3.66 -3.04 7.50
CA LYS A 36 3.74 -3.59 6.13
C LYS A 36 2.89 -2.77 5.15
N LEU A 37 1.68 -2.37 5.57
CA LEU A 37 0.79 -1.52 4.78
C LEU A 37 1.42 -0.15 4.52
N ALA A 38 1.98 0.51 5.54
CA ALA A 38 2.68 1.79 5.36
C ALA A 38 3.83 1.66 4.36
N LYS A 39 4.62 0.58 4.44
CA LYS A 39 5.70 0.30 3.49
C LYS A 39 5.18 0.06 2.06
N ALA A 40 4.08 -0.68 1.91
CA ALA A 40 3.45 -0.93 0.62
C ALA A 40 2.88 0.36 0.01
N SER A 41 2.24 1.21 0.81
CA SER A 41 1.76 2.53 0.40
C SER A 41 2.90 3.41 -0.13
N PHE A 42 4.03 3.45 0.59
CA PHE A 42 5.23 4.14 0.14
C PHE A 42 5.72 3.67 -1.23
N TYR A 43 5.84 2.35 -1.42
CA TYR A 43 6.23 1.82 -2.73
C TYR A 43 5.20 2.11 -3.82
N LYS A 44 3.90 2.08 -3.50
CA LYS A 44 2.84 2.43 -4.45
C LYS A 44 2.93 3.89 -4.87
N SER A 45 3.22 4.79 -3.93
CA SER A 45 3.35 6.22 -4.22
C SER A 45 4.55 6.53 -5.10
N ILE A 46 5.72 5.95 -4.79
CA ILE A 46 6.88 6.03 -5.71
C ILE A 46 6.55 5.34 -7.04
N GLY A 47 5.81 4.25 -7.04
CA GLY A 47 5.37 3.55 -8.25
C GLY A 47 4.50 4.40 -9.17
N LYS A 48 3.59 5.22 -8.62
CA LYS A 48 2.78 6.17 -9.41
C LYS A 48 3.61 7.23 -10.13
N THR A 49 4.80 7.50 -9.60
CA THR A 49 5.71 8.51 -10.13
C THR A 49 6.69 7.94 -11.17
N LEU A 50 6.64 6.62 -11.42
CA LEU A 50 7.32 6.02 -12.56
C LEU A 50 6.62 6.44 -13.87
N PRO A 51 7.36 6.55 -14.98
CA PRO A 51 6.77 6.88 -16.26
C PRO A 51 5.70 5.85 -16.64
N THR A 52 4.55 6.35 -17.07
CA THR A 52 3.49 5.53 -17.63
C THR A 52 3.72 5.37 -19.13
N LEU A 53 3.61 4.13 -19.60
CA LEU A 53 3.74 3.74 -20.99
C LEU A 53 2.37 3.32 -21.52
N GLY A 54 1.85 4.06 -22.48
CA GLY A 54 0.60 3.75 -23.16
C GLY A 54 0.86 3.36 -24.60
N ILE A 55 0.39 2.19 -25.01
CA ILE A 55 0.31 1.77 -26.41
C ILE A 55 -1.17 1.80 -26.77
N GLY A 56 -1.54 2.53 -27.82
CA GLY A 56 -2.93 2.65 -28.23
C GLY A 56 -3.08 2.94 -29.71
N MET A 57 -4.18 2.48 -30.30
CA MET A 57 -4.58 2.84 -31.65
C MET A 57 -5.58 3.99 -31.56
N LYS A 58 -5.36 5.05 -32.33
CA LYS A 58 -6.32 6.15 -32.46
C LYS A 58 -6.85 6.15 -33.89
N GLY A 59 -8.17 6.17 -34.02
CA GLY A 59 -8.87 6.38 -35.29
C GLY A 59 -9.68 7.67 -35.18
N TYR A 60 -9.55 8.53 -36.18
CA TYR A 60 -10.33 9.74 -36.33
C TYR A 60 -11.07 9.69 -37.67
N GLU A 61 -12.38 9.86 -37.63
CA GLU A 61 -13.24 10.03 -38.81
C GLU A 61 -13.88 11.41 -38.71
N LEU A 62 -13.61 12.29 -39.67
CA LEU A 62 -14.33 13.56 -39.81
C LEU A 62 -15.37 13.40 -40.92
N SER A 63 -16.61 13.79 -40.62
CA SER A 63 -17.69 13.88 -41.62
C SER A 63 -18.52 15.14 -41.39
N GLY A 64 -19.02 15.72 -42.49
CA GLY A 64 -19.81 16.95 -42.48
C GLY A 64 -19.02 18.19 -42.91
N PHE A 65 -19.57 19.38 -42.66
CA PHE A 65 -18.94 20.64 -43.01
C PHE A 65 -18.02 21.10 -41.87
N THR A 66 -16.75 21.36 -42.18
CA THR A 66 -15.83 22.03 -41.25
C THR A 66 -15.57 23.45 -41.69
N GLN A 67 -15.49 24.38 -40.75
CA GLN A 67 -15.10 25.76 -41.04
C GLN A 67 -13.58 25.83 -41.07
N SER A 68 -13.01 26.27 -42.19
CA SER A 68 -11.57 26.47 -42.32
C SER A 68 -11.08 27.56 -41.38
N THR A 69 -9.77 27.62 -41.15
CA THR A 69 -9.11 28.74 -40.44
C THR A 69 -9.32 30.10 -41.12
N THR A 70 -9.78 30.13 -42.37
CA THR A 70 -10.15 31.33 -43.14
C THR A 70 -11.65 31.65 -43.09
N GLY A 71 -12.46 30.85 -42.38
CA GLY A 71 -13.89 31.10 -42.16
C GLY A 71 -14.83 30.50 -43.21
N GLU A 72 -14.29 29.84 -44.24
CA GLU A 72 -15.07 29.20 -45.30
C GLU A 72 -15.53 27.79 -44.88
N PHE A 73 -16.76 27.41 -45.21
CA PHE A 73 -17.27 26.07 -44.95
C PHE A 73 -16.82 25.11 -46.05
N VAL A 74 -16.04 24.10 -45.68
CA VAL A 74 -15.55 23.06 -46.60
C VAL A 74 -16.26 21.74 -46.29
N ASP A 75 -16.81 21.11 -47.33
CA ASP A 75 -17.38 19.76 -47.24
C ASP A 75 -16.24 18.74 -47.10
N VAL A 76 -16.14 18.09 -45.93
CA VAL A 76 -15.10 17.11 -45.65
C VAL A 76 -15.66 15.74 -45.98
N ASN A 77 -15.35 15.27 -47.19
CA ASN A 77 -15.83 13.99 -47.69
C ASN A 77 -15.18 12.81 -46.93
N LYS A 78 -15.94 11.73 -46.75
CA LYS A 78 -15.71 10.49 -45.95
C LYS A 78 -14.39 9.73 -46.14
N ASN A 79 -13.47 10.20 -47.01
CA ASN A 79 -12.19 9.54 -47.30
C ASN A 79 -11.03 10.00 -46.41
N ASN A 80 -11.25 10.96 -45.49
CA ASN A 80 -10.24 11.37 -44.51
C ASN A 80 -10.39 10.57 -43.20
N GLU A 81 -10.19 9.26 -43.30
CA GLU A 81 -9.96 8.42 -42.12
C GLU A 81 -8.48 8.49 -41.74
N TRP A 82 -8.18 8.98 -40.54
CA TRP A 82 -6.81 8.99 -40.03
C TRP A 82 -6.69 8.00 -38.88
N SER A 83 -6.08 6.84 -39.16
CA SER A 83 -5.77 5.83 -38.16
C SER A 83 -4.25 5.75 -37.94
N GLY A 84 -3.85 5.66 -36.67
CA GLY A 84 -2.45 5.64 -36.29
C GLY A 84 -2.20 4.83 -35.02
N LYS A 85 -1.08 4.11 -35.01
CA LYS A 85 -0.54 3.51 -33.78
C LYS A 85 0.18 4.62 -33.01
N SER A 86 -0.17 4.78 -31.74
CA SER A 86 0.42 5.79 -30.87
C SER A 86 1.14 5.14 -29.70
N PHE A 87 2.34 5.66 -29.42
CA PHE A 87 3.09 5.38 -28.20
C PHE A 87 3.09 6.66 -27.37
N ARG A 88 2.68 6.58 -26.10
CA ARG A 88 2.67 7.71 -25.17
C ARG A 88 3.54 7.38 -23.97
N LEU A 89 4.53 8.24 -23.74
CA LEU A 89 5.30 8.31 -22.49
C LEU A 89 4.79 9.52 -21.69
N SER A 90 4.40 9.32 -20.44
CA SER A 90 4.01 10.40 -19.54
C SER A 90 4.71 10.23 -18.20
N TRP A 91 5.40 11.28 -17.72
CA TRP A 91 6.16 11.24 -16.48
C TRP A 91 5.94 12.52 -15.67
N ASP A 92 5.45 12.39 -14.44
CA ASP A 92 5.37 13.49 -13.47
C ASP A 92 6.49 13.34 -12.42
N LEU A 93 7.47 14.24 -12.50
CA LEU A 93 8.66 14.25 -11.65
C LEU A 93 8.47 15.08 -10.37
N SER A 94 7.51 16.00 -10.35
CA SER A 94 7.31 16.92 -9.22
C SER A 94 6.66 16.18 -8.06
N GLU A 95 5.67 15.35 -8.36
CA GLU A 95 4.98 14.50 -7.38
C GLU A 95 5.93 13.45 -6.75
N LEU A 96 6.98 13.04 -7.49
CA LEU A 96 8.00 12.07 -7.05
C LEU A 96 8.80 12.55 -5.84
N LEU A 97 9.31 13.78 -5.89
CA LEU A 97 10.23 14.29 -4.88
C LEU A 97 9.52 14.62 -3.57
N PHE A 98 8.34 15.26 -3.64
CA PHE A 98 7.61 15.69 -2.45
C PHE A 98 6.89 14.54 -1.73
N ASN A 99 6.19 13.66 -2.48
CA ASN A 99 5.45 12.56 -1.85
C ASN A 99 6.38 11.47 -1.31
N SER A 100 7.52 11.22 -1.96
CA SER A 100 8.51 10.25 -1.48
C SER A 100 9.08 10.62 -0.11
N VAL A 101 9.39 11.90 0.15
CA VAL A 101 9.94 12.33 1.44
C VAL A 101 8.89 12.21 2.55
N ALA A 102 7.67 12.69 2.31
CA ALA A 102 6.58 12.63 3.30
C ALA A 102 6.21 11.17 3.64
N GLU A 103 6.05 10.33 2.63
CA GLU A 103 5.70 8.93 2.86
C GLU A 103 6.84 8.11 3.46
N LYS A 104 8.10 8.42 3.14
CA LYS A 104 9.27 7.80 3.81
C LYS A 104 9.29 8.11 5.30
N GLN A 105 8.97 9.34 5.69
CA GLN A 105 8.83 9.70 7.11
C GLN A 105 7.63 8.97 7.73
N GLY A 106 6.52 8.83 6.99
CA GLY A 106 5.36 8.01 7.41
C GLY A 106 5.72 6.55 7.71
N VAL A 107 6.56 5.92 6.88
CA VAL A 107 7.06 4.55 7.13
C VAL A 107 7.90 4.47 8.40
N LYS A 108 8.78 5.46 8.64
CA LYS A 108 9.57 5.51 9.87
C LYS A 108 8.69 5.69 11.11
N ALA A 109 7.70 6.59 11.03
CA ALA A 109 6.73 6.79 12.11
C ALA A 109 5.94 5.50 12.38
N ALA A 110 5.50 4.79 11.33
CA ALA A 110 4.83 3.50 11.47
C ALA A 110 5.72 2.42 12.09
N PHE A 111 7.02 2.42 11.78
CA PHE A 111 8.00 1.53 12.42
C PHE A 111 8.12 1.81 13.92
N TYR A 112 8.37 3.06 14.32
CA TYR A 112 8.50 3.40 15.74
C TYR A 112 7.21 3.16 16.51
N ASN A 113 6.05 3.47 15.91
CA ASN A 113 4.77 3.20 16.52
C ASN A 113 4.56 1.70 16.75
N LYS A 114 4.87 0.85 15.76
CA LYS A 114 4.86 -0.61 15.90
C LYS A 114 5.72 -1.06 17.08
N GLU A 115 6.95 -0.57 17.21
CA GLU A 115 7.85 -0.99 18.28
C GLU A 115 7.29 -0.61 19.66
N VAL A 116 6.80 0.63 19.81
CA VAL A 116 6.21 1.10 21.08
C VAL A 116 4.98 0.30 21.46
N THR A 117 4.03 0.12 20.53
CA THR A 117 2.79 -0.62 20.82
C THR A 117 3.03 -2.11 21.07
N ASN A 118 4.03 -2.71 20.41
CA ASN A 118 4.42 -4.08 20.70
C ASN A 118 5.06 -4.22 22.08
N ILE A 119 5.85 -3.25 22.52
CA ILE A 119 6.42 -3.24 23.88
C ILE A 119 5.31 -3.10 24.91
N ASP A 120 4.38 -2.18 24.72
CA ASP A 120 3.23 -1.97 25.62
C ASP A 120 2.38 -3.24 25.76
N GLU A 121 2.08 -3.91 24.65
CA GLU A 121 1.33 -5.17 24.68
C GLU A 121 2.09 -6.31 25.38
N LYS A 122 3.42 -6.39 25.22
CA LYS A 122 4.23 -7.36 25.97
C LYS A 122 4.16 -7.07 27.48
N ILE A 123 4.31 -5.81 27.88
CA ILE A 123 4.22 -5.40 29.29
C ILE A 123 2.86 -5.77 29.87
N LYS A 124 1.78 -5.49 29.14
CA LYS A 124 0.41 -5.81 29.57
C LYS A 124 0.20 -7.32 29.75
N VAL A 125 0.65 -8.13 28.80
CA VAL A 125 0.54 -9.59 28.88
C VAL A 125 1.32 -10.15 30.07
N PHE A 126 2.57 -9.72 30.28
CA PHE A 126 3.37 -10.20 31.40
C PHE A 126 2.87 -9.68 32.75
N SER A 127 2.41 -8.43 32.84
CA SER A 127 1.80 -7.89 34.05
C SER A 127 0.58 -8.71 34.47
N ASN A 128 -0.29 -9.06 33.52
CA ASN A 128 -1.45 -9.91 33.77
C ASN A 128 -1.06 -11.33 34.16
N TYR A 129 -0.03 -11.90 33.53
CA TYR A 129 0.49 -13.22 33.89
C TYR A 129 1.01 -13.25 35.34
N TYR A 130 1.84 -12.27 35.73
CA TYR A 130 2.35 -12.20 37.10
C TYR A 130 1.27 -11.91 38.14
N ARG A 131 0.23 -11.13 37.80
CA ARG A 131 -0.96 -10.94 38.66
C ARG A 131 -1.80 -12.21 38.81
N PHE A 132 -1.80 -13.10 37.83
CA PHE A 132 -2.57 -14.33 37.87
C PHE A 132 -1.91 -15.41 38.74
N ILE A 133 -0.58 -15.45 38.77
CA ILE A 133 0.20 -16.45 39.53
C ILE A 133 0.59 -16.00 40.95
N ALA A 134 0.45 -14.71 41.27
CA ALA A 134 0.70 -14.14 42.59
C ALA A 134 -0.56 -14.19 43.46
#